data_AF-A0A1E3YCM7-F1
#
_entry.id   AF-A0A1E3YCM7-F1
#
_cell.length_a   1.000
_cell.length_b   1.000
_cell.length_c   1.000
_cell.angle_alpha   90.00
_cell.angle_beta   90.00
_cell.angle_gamma   90.00
#
_symmetry.space_group_name_H-M   'P 1'
#
loop_
_entity.id
_entity.type
_entity.pdbx_description
1 polymer ?
#
loop_
_entity_poly.entity_id
_entity_poly.type
_entity_poly.pdbx_seq_one_letter_code
_entity_poly.pdbx_strand_id
1 'polypeptide(L)'
;MLDVYRLLAGRAGTPDALELAQELTDWHDTMVRHERVQTALGTVCVSDDCPHAEARDLWRRALSILGPAAEELKFLRGSAGGAQVAASGGAR
;
A
#
# COMPACT_ATOMS: atom_id res chain seq x y z
N MET A 1 -0.64 18.82 -3.00
CA MET A 1 -1.04 17.81 -3.99
C MET A 1 -2.40 17.29 -3.54
N LEU A 2 -3.43 17.32 -4.39
CA LEU A 2 -4.74 16.74 -4.07
C LEU A 2 -4.55 15.22 -4.05
N ASP A 3 -4.35 14.70 -2.85
CA ASP A 3 -4.02 13.32 -2.62
C ASP A 3 -5.28 12.47 -2.75
N VAL A 4 -5.25 11.45 -3.62
CA VAL A 4 -6.39 10.55 -3.84
C VAL A 4 -6.89 9.94 -2.52
N TYR A 5 -5.96 9.72 -1.59
CA TYR A 5 -6.24 9.23 -0.25
C TYR A 5 -7.07 10.21 0.58
N ARG A 6 -6.71 11.51 0.57
CA ARG A 6 -7.48 12.56 1.29
C ARG A 6 -8.86 12.78 0.68
N LEU A 7 -9.00 12.64 -0.64
CA LEU A 7 -10.29 12.71 -1.30
C LEU A 7 -11.21 11.55 -0.86
N LEU A 8 -10.70 10.32 -0.80
CA LEU A 8 -11.46 9.16 -0.34
C LEU A 8 -11.79 9.25 1.16
N ALA A 9 -10.85 9.74 1.97
CA ALA A 9 -11.10 10.00 3.38
C ALA A 9 -12.17 11.06 3.62
N GLY A 10 -12.15 12.14 2.83
CA GLY A 10 -13.18 13.18 2.88
C GLY A 10 -14.57 12.66 2.55
N ARG A 11 -14.68 11.64 1.68
CA ARG A 11 -15.96 10.96 1.38
C ARG A 11 -16.45 10.09 2.55
N ALA A 12 -15.54 9.46 3.30
CA ALA A 12 -15.89 8.68 4.49
C ALA A 12 -16.28 9.59 5.66
N GLY A 13 -15.68 10.78 5.76
CA GLY A 13 -16.06 11.82 6.73
C GLY A 13 -15.70 11.51 8.19
N THR A 14 -14.82 10.52 8.43
CA THR A 14 -14.38 10.13 9.78
C THR A 14 -12.94 10.56 10.05
N PRO A 15 -12.58 10.83 11.32
CA PRO A 15 -11.19 11.13 11.70
C PRO A 15 -10.25 9.98 11.37
N ASP A 16 -10.67 8.74 11.61
CA ASP A 16 -9.91 7.52 11.28
C ASP A 16 -9.58 7.43 9.78
N ALA A 17 -10.48 7.90 8.91
CA ALA A 17 -10.23 7.93 7.48
C ALA A 17 -9.17 8.96 7.10
N LEU A 18 -9.14 10.12 7.77
CA LEU A 18 -8.12 11.15 7.54
C LEU A 18 -6.74 10.70 8.05
N GLU A 19 -6.70 10.02 9.19
CA GLU A 19 -5.48 9.41 9.73
C GLU A 19 -4.95 8.33 8.77
N LEU A 20 -5.82 7.41 8.34
CA LEU A 20 -5.48 6.40 7.34
C LEU A 20 -4.98 7.04 6.04
N ALA A 21 -5.59 8.14 5.58
CA ALA A 21 -5.12 8.82 4.38
C ALA A 21 -3.70 9.34 4.52
N GLN A 22 -3.32 9.85 5.69
CA GLN A 22 -1.94 10.30 5.94
C GLN A 22 -0.96 9.12 5.94
N GLU A 23 -1.30 8.03 6.62
CA GLU A 23 -0.49 6.80 6.61
C GLU A 23 -0.31 6.24 5.19
N LEU A 24 -1.38 6.25 4.38
CA LEU A 24 -1.32 5.80 2.99
C LEU A 24 -0.44 6.68 2.11
N THR A 25 -0.41 7.99 2.35
CA THR A 25 0.51 8.91 1.67
C THR A 25 1.96 8.57 2.02
N ASP A 26 2.27 8.42 3.31
CA ASP A 26 3.63 8.16 3.79
C ASP A 26 4.15 6.78 3.34
N TRP A 27 3.27 5.77 3.36
CA TRP A 27 3.56 4.45 2.82
C TRP A 27 3.78 4.48 1.31
N HIS A 28 2.97 5.23 0.55
CA HIS A 28 3.12 5.32 -0.91
C HIS A 28 4.50 5.90 -1.28
N ASP A 29 4.92 6.98 -0.64
CA ASP A 29 6.24 7.59 -0.90
C ASP A 29 7.39 6.62 -0.59
N THR A 30 7.26 5.88 0.51
CA THR A 30 8.21 4.83 0.90
C THR A 30 8.25 3.71 -0.13
N MET A 31 7.08 3.25 -0.58
CA MET A 31 6.94 2.19 -1.59
C MET A 31 7.51 2.61 -2.95
N VAL A 32 7.24 3.83 -3.42
CA VAL A 32 7.82 4.35 -4.67
C VAL A 32 9.33 4.47 -4.58
N ARG A 33 9.87 4.93 -3.44
CA ARG A 33 11.33 4.93 -3.23
C ARG A 33 11.88 3.51 -3.28
N HIS A 34 11.19 2.56 -2.64
CA HIS A 34 11.57 1.16 -2.62
C HIS A 34 11.60 0.55 -4.03
N GLU A 35 10.57 0.76 -4.84
CA GLU A 35 10.51 0.29 -6.24
C GLU A 35 11.61 0.91 -7.11
N ARG A 36 11.93 2.19 -6.93
CA ARG A 36 13.02 2.85 -7.64
C ARG A 36 14.37 2.21 -7.32
N VAL A 37 14.62 1.90 -6.05
CA VAL A 37 15.85 1.23 -5.62
C VAL A 37 15.91 -0.19 -6.19
N GLN A 38 14.82 -0.96 -6.12
CA GLN A 38 14.76 -2.31 -6.70
C GLN A 38 15.00 -2.30 -8.21
N THR A 39 14.39 -1.36 -8.93
CA THR A 39 14.57 -1.20 -10.38
C THR A 39 16.01 -0.86 -10.72
N ALA A 40 16.64 0.03 -9.96
CA ALA A 40 18.04 0.42 -10.15
C ALA A 40 19.02 -0.74 -9.85
N LEU A 41 18.69 -1.59 -8.87
CA LEU A 41 19.52 -2.74 -8.50
C LEU A 41 19.22 -4.01 -9.32
N GLY A 42 18.08 -4.07 -10.00
CA GLY A 42 17.62 -5.27 -10.72
C GLY A 42 17.26 -6.44 -9.80
N THR A 43 16.99 -6.17 -8.52
CA THR A 43 16.75 -7.19 -7.48
C THR A 43 15.34 -7.09 -6.91
N VAL A 44 14.75 -8.23 -6.58
CA VAL A 44 13.48 -8.30 -5.84
C VAL A 44 13.76 -8.28 -4.34
N CYS A 45 13.02 -7.46 -3.58
CA CYS A 45 13.09 -7.43 -2.13
C CYS A 45 12.29 -8.59 -1.54
N VAL A 46 12.96 -9.40 -0.71
CA VAL A 46 12.39 -10.60 -0.05
C VAL A 46 12.46 -10.47 1.48
N SER A 47 12.71 -9.26 1.99
CA SER A 47 12.85 -9.01 3.42
C SER A 47 11.51 -8.77 4.09
N ASP A 48 11.39 -9.15 5.37
CA ASP A 48 10.19 -8.89 6.19
C ASP A 48 9.96 -7.39 6.44
N ASP A 49 11.03 -6.59 6.36
CA ASP A 49 11.02 -5.11 6.43
C ASP A 49 10.56 -4.44 5.11
N CYS A 50 10.13 -5.24 4.12
CA CYS A 50 9.69 -4.72 2.85
C CYS A 50 8.35 -3.97 2.99
N PRO A 51 8.19 -2.77 2.42
CA PRO A 51 6.92 -2.01 2.48
C PRO A 51 5.73 -2.75 1.85
N HIS A 52 5.96 -3.83 1.08
CA HIS A 52 4.91 -4.73 0.64
C HIS A 52 4.22 -5.50 1.78
N ALA A 53 4.92 -5.78 2.88
CA ALA A 53 4.32 -6.41 4.07
C ALA A 53 3.31 -5.45 4.73
N GLU A 54 3.71 -4.20 4.91
CA GLU A 54 2.86 -3.13 5.45
C GLU A 54 1.63 -2.85 4.57
N ALA A 55 1.77 -3.02 3.25
CA ALA A 55 0.66 -2.85 2.29
C ALA A 55 -0.55 -3.74 2.62
N ARG A 56 -0.32 -4.96 3.12
CA ARG A 56 -1.41 -5.89 3.47
C ARG A 56 -2.20 -5.41 4.68
N ASP A 57 -1.53 -4.84 5.65
CA ASP A 57 -2.15 -4.35 6.87
C ASP A 57 -2.91 -3.05 6.61
N LEU A 58 -2.31 -2.15 5.82
CA LEU A 58 -2.98 -0.96 5.31
C LEU A 58 -4.20 -1.29 4.46
N TRP A 59 -4.14 -2.34 3.62
CA TRP A 59 -5.29 -2.80 2.85
C TRP A 59 -6.45 -3.28 3.74
N ARG A 60 -6.16 -4.06 4.79
CA ARG A 60 -7.19 -4.50 5.76
C ARG A 60 -7.80 -3.31 6.49
N ARG A 61 -7.00 -2.34 6.93
CA ARG A 61 -7.47 -1.11 7.56
C ARG A 61 -8.34 -0.29 6.61
N ALA A 62 -7.92 -0.14 5.36
CA ALA A 62 -8.68 0.57 4.33
C ALA A 62 -10.06 -0.06 4.08
N LEU A 63 -10.14 -1.40 3.98
CA LEU A 63 -11.43 -2.09 3.87
C LEU A 63 -12.33 -1.86 5.09
N SER A 64 -11.76 -1.80 6.29
CA SER A 64 -12.53 -1.57 7.52
C SER A 64 -13.02 -0.13 7.66
N ILE A 65 -12.23 0.85 7.24
CA ILE A 65 -12.50 2.29 7.47
C ILE A 65 -13.26 2.92 6.29
N LEU A 66 -12.83 2.63 5.06
CA LEU A 66 -13.38 3.22 3.83
C LEU A 66 -14.45 2.33 3.19
N GLY A 67 -14.56 1.06 3.62
CA GLY A 67 -15.54 0.12 3.08
C GLY A 67 -15.36 -0.07 1.57
N PRO A 68 -16.45 -0.05 0.77
CA PRO A 68 -16.38 -0.23 -0.68
C PRO A 68 -15.51 0.80 -1.41
N ALA A 69 -15.32 2.00 -0.85
CA ALA A 69 -14.49 3.03 -1.46
C ALA A 69 -12.99 2.66 -1.45
N ALA A 70 -12.58 1.71 -0.61
CA ALA A 70 -11.21 1.17 -0.62
C ALA A 70 -10.86 0.51 -1.97
N GLU A 71 -11.83 0.03 -2.75
CA GLU A 71 -11.60 -0.56 -4.07
C GLU A 71 -11.03 0.45 -5.09
N GLU A 72 -11.18 1.75 -4.84
CA GLU A 72 -10.54 2.79 -5.65
C GLU A 72 -9.01 2.86 -5.43
N LEU A 73 -8.50 2.28 -4.33
CA LEU A 73 -7.07 2.23 -3.96
C LEU A 73 -6.31 1.12 -4.72
N LYS A 74 -6.34 1.19 -6.05
CA LYS A 74 -5.77 0.15 -6.95
C LYS A 74 -4.30 -0.15 -6.66
N PHE A 75 -3.49 0.87 -6.37
CA PHE A 75 -2.06 0.71 -6.08
C PHE A 75 -1.82 -0.08 -4.78
N LEU A 76 -2.55 0.26 -3.72
CA LEU A 76 -2.49 -0.45 -2.44
C LEU A 76 -2.94 -1.91 -2.62
N ARG A 77 -4.06 -2.14 -3.31
CA ARG A 77 -4.58 -3.48 -3.60
C ARG A 77 -3.58 -4.33 -4.38
N GLY A 78 -2.96 -3.75 -5.40
CA GLY A 78 -1.92 -4.42 -6.21
C GLY A 78 -0.70 -4.79 -5.37
N SER A 79 -0.23 -3.87 -4.53
CA SER A 79 0.94 -4.06 -3.66
C SER A 79 0.69 -5.12 -2.58
N ALA A 80 -0.50 -5.11 -1.96
CA ALA A 80 -0.93 -6.12 -0.99
C ALA A 80 -1.10 -7.51 -1.61
N GLY A 81 -1.52 -7.58 -2.88
CA GLY A 81 -1.64 -8.83 -3.64
C GLY A 81 -0.30 -9.39 -4.10
N GLY A 82 0.62 -8.53 -4.55
CA GLY A 82 1.94 -8.89 -5.08
C GLY A 82 2.87 -9.54 -4.07
N ALA A 83 2.75 -9.20 -2.77
CA ALA A 83 3.51 -9.82 -1.69
C ALA A 83 3.38 -11.37 -1.66
N GLN A 84 2.26 -11.92 -2.15
CA GLN A 84 2.02 -13.37 -2.16
C GLN A 84 2.83 -14.10 -3.25
N VAL A 85 3.22 -13.42 -4.33
CA VAL A 85 3.95 -14.05 -5.44
C VAL A 85 5.44 -14.23 -5.10
N ALA A 86 6.01 -13.33 -4.29
CA ALA A 86 7.39 -13.45 -3.82
C ALA A 86 7.58 -14.61 -2.81
N ALA A 87 6.55 -14.91 -1.99
CA ALA A 87 6.61 -15.95 -0.98
C ALA A 87 6.48 -17.40 -1.53
N SER A 88 6.24 -17.58 -2.84
CA SER A 88 5.96 -18.89 -3.45
C SER A 88 6.96 -19.36 -4.53
N GLY A 89 8.05 -18.64 -4.79
CA GLY A 89 9.12 -19.09 -5.69
C GLY A 89 10.40 -19.37 -4.89
N GLY A 90 10.75 -20.59 -4.48
CA GLY A 90 10.69 -21.83 -5.26
C GLY A 90 12.03 -22.00 -5.97
N ALA A 91 12.94 -22.68 -5.26
CA ALA A 91 14.31 -23.04 -5.66
C ALA A 91 14.53 -23.30 -7.16
N ARG A 92 15.62 -22.76 -7.69
CA ARG A 92 16.38 -23.36 -8.79
C ARG A 92 17.86 -23.26 -8.47
#